data_AF-A0A8T1W5N7-F1
#
_entry.id   AF-A0A8T1W5N7-F1
#
_cell.length_a   1.000
_cell.length_b   1.000
_cell.length_c   1.000
_cell.angle_alpha   90.00
_cell.angle_beta   90.00
_cell.angle_gamma   90.00
#
_symmetry.space_group_name_H-M   'P 1'
#
loop_
_entity.id
_entity.type
_entity.pdbx_description
1 polymer ?
#
loop_
_entity_poly.entity_id
_entity_poly.type
_entity_poly.pdbx_seq_one_letter_code
_entity_poly.pdbx_strand_id
1 'polypeptide(L)'
;MAGLGRFFLLGVALVVAIVALAWPQIEQQLAASGYSCPYPFSILITGQGAENEAAAEAEGLATYTLDQLRMYDGSDEEMPILLAVGGKVLDVTEGAKFYAKGKSYNQFAGTACTRALALGSLKKEDISDDTSDFDDKKLKELDETKEFYYEKYPIVGELA
;
A
#
# COMPACT_ATOMS: atom_id res chain seq x y z
N MET A 1 -46.05 -23.79 -20.78
CA MET A 1 -44.61 -23.69 -21.15
C MET A 1 -43.87 -23.01 -20.01
N ALA A 2 -43.46 -23.75 -18.99
CA ALA A 2 -42.73 -23.22 -17.84
C ALA A 2 -41.65 -24.24 -17.46
N GLY A 3 -40.48 -24.15 -18.10
CA GLY A 3 -39.43 -25.14 -17.91
C GLY A 3 -38.05 -24.74 -18.43
N LEU A 4 -37.93 -23.72 -19.28
CA LEU A 4 -36.66 -23.44 -19.97
C LEU A 4 -35.68 -22.56 -19.15
N GLY A 5 -36.17 -21.72 -18.23
CA GLY A 5 -35.31 -20.80 -17.47
C GLY A 5 -34.56 -21.42 -16.29
N ARG A 6 -35.09 -22.49 -15.69
CA ARG A 6 -34.51 -23.10 -14.48
C ARG A 6 -33.31 -23.99 -14.80
N PHE A 7 -33.29 -24.63 -15.98
CA PHE A 7 -32.12 -25.38 -16.46
C PHE A 7 -30.97 -24.47 -16.89
N PHE A 8 -31.28 -23.29 -17.46
CA PHE A 8 -30.24 -22.33 -17.85
C PHE A 8 -29.54 -21.73 -16.62
N LEU A 9 -30.30 -21.37 -15.58
CA LEU A 9 -29.73 -20.87 -14.33
C LEU A 9 -28.92 -21.93 -13.56
N LEU A 10 -29.39 -23.18 -13.54
CA LEU A 10 -28.63 -24.29 -12.94
C LEU A 10 -27.35 -24.60 -13.72
N GLY A 11 -27.38 -24.47 -15.06
CA GLY A 11 -26.20 -24.60 -15.91
C GLY A 11 -25.17 -23.49 -15.65
N VAL A 12 -25.60 -22.23 -15.58
CA VAL A 12 -24.70 -21.10 -15.26
C VAL A 12 -24.12 -21.24 -13.85
N ALA A 13 -24.92 -21.60 -12.85
CA ALA A 13 -24.43 -21.83 -11.49
C ALA A 13 -23.39 -22.95 -11.41
N LEU A 14 -23.56 -24.01 -12.20
CA LEU A 14 -22.62 -25.13 -12.25
C LEU A 14 -21.31 -24.75 -12.94
N VAL A 15 -21.36 -23.94 -14.00
CA VAL A 15 -20.16 -23.40 -14.66
C VAL A 15 -19.42 -22.44 -13.71
N VAL A 16 -20.12 -21.53 -13.04
CA VAL A 16 -19.51 -20.62 -12.05
C VAL A 16 -18.90 -21.41 -10.89
N ALA A 17 -19.55 -22.46 -10.40
CA ALA A 17 -19.01 -23.32 -9.35
C ALA A 17 -17.76 -24.10 -9.81
N ILE A 18 -17.75 -24.63 -11.03
CA ILE A 18 -16.57 -25.32 -11.60
C ILE A 18 -15.42 -24.34 -11.79
N VAL A 19 -15.69 -23.14 -12.31
CA VAL A 19 -14.68 -22.07 -12.47
C VAL A 19 -14.15 -21.65 -11.10
N ALA A 20 -14.99 -21.48 -10.08
CA ALA A 20 -14.58 -21.15 -8.72
C ALA A 20 -13.76 -22.26 -8.05
N LEU A 21 -14.12 -23.52 -8.25
CA LEU A 21 -13.39 -24.67 -7.70
C LEU A 21 -12.05 -24.91 -8.41
N ALA A 22 -11.97 -24.62 -9.70
CA ALA A 22 -10.75 -24.76 -10.51
C ALA A 22 -9.87 -23.50 -10.50
N TRP A 23 -10.39 -22.36 -10.03
CA TRP A 23 -9.69 -21.07 -9.97
C TRP A 23 -8.31 -21.16 -9.29
N PRO A 24 -8.16 -21.85 -8.13
CA PRO A 24 -6.86 -21.96 -7.46
C PRO A 24 -5.80 -22.70 -8.30
N GLN A 25 -6.22 -23.66 -9.13
CA GLN A 25 -5.30 -24.39 -10.03
C GLN A 25 -4.96 -23.61 -11.31
N ILE A 26 -5.89 -22.78 -11.80
CA ILE A 26 -5.67 -21.92 -12.97
C ILE A 26 -4.68 -20.81 -12.63
N GLU A 27 -4.78 -20.24 -11.42
CA GLU A 27 -3.86 -19.20 -10.93
C GLU A 27 -2.40 -19.69 -10.87
N GLN A 28 -2.16 -20.94 -10.46
CA GLN A 28 -0.82 -21.52 -10.47
C GLN A 28 -0.22 -21.64 -11.89
N GLN A 29 -1.05 -21.92 -12.90
CA GLN A 29 -0.63 -22.00 -14.30
C GLN A 29 -0.41 -20.63 -14.93
N LEU A 30 -1.22 -19.64 -14.57
CA LEU A 30 -1.06 -18.26 -15.06
C LEU A 30 0.16 -17.56 -14.44
N ALA A 31 0.43 -17.80 -13.14
CA ALA A 31 1.66 -17.32 -12.50
C ALA A 31 2.92 -17.94 -13.12
N ALA A 32 2.89 -19.25 -13.39
CA ALA A 32 3.99 -19.94 -14.07
C ALA A 32 4.22 -19.50 -15.53
N SER A 33 3.23 -18.85 -16.16
CA SER A 33 3.34 -18.31 -17.52
C SER A 33 3.72 -16.83 -17.58
N GLY A 34 4.11 -16.23 -16.45
CA GLY A 34 4.68 -14.87 -16.39
C GLY A 34 3.64 -13.75 -16.31
N TYR A 35 2.36 -14.08 -16.09
CA TYR A 35 1.36 -13.08 -15.73
C TYR A 35 1.45 -12.80 -14.22
N SER A 36 2.36 -11.90 -13.84
CA SER A 36 2.46 -11.35 -12.49
C SER A 36 1.52 -10.17 -12.33
N CYS A 37 0.21 -10.43 -12.28
CA CYS A 37 -0.76 -9.46 -11.78
C CYS A 37 -1.54 -10.11 -10.64
N PRO A 38 -1.80 -9.40 -9.53
CA PRO A 38 -2.60 -9.93 -8.44
C PRO A 38 -4.01 -10.26 -8.94
N TYR A 39 -4.44 -11.49 -8.70
CA TYR A 39 -5.76 -11.95 -9.12
C TYR A 39 -6.84 -11.41 -8.17
N PRO A 40 -8.05 -11.13 -8.68
CA PRO A 40 -9.15 -10.60 -7.87
C PRO A 40 -9.52 -11.49 -6.68
N PHE A 41 -9.22 -12.79 -6.74
CA PHE A 41 -9.48 -13.71 -5.63
C PHE A 41 -8.43 -13.61 -4.52
N SER A 42 -7.15 -13.42 -4.85
CA SER A 42 -6.10 -13.17 -3.84
C SER A 42 -6.28 -11.80 -3.16
N ILE A 43 -6.63 -10.76 -3.94
CA ILE A 43 -7.00 -9.43 -3.42
C ILE A 43 -8.12 -9.53 -2.37
N LEU A 44 -9.09 -10.41 -2.59
CA LEU A 44 -10.19 -10.65 -1.64
C LEU A 44 -9.77 -11.37 -0.35
N ILE A 45 -8.59 -12.00 -0.30
CA ILE A 45 -8.14 -12.82 0.84
C ILE A 45 -7.02 -12.14 1.64
N THR A 46 -6.13 -11.37 1.01
CA THR A 46 -4.90 -10.88 1.67
C THR A 46 -4.96 -9.46 2.20
N GLY A 47 -5.99 -8.68 1.89
CA GLY A 47 -6.07 -7.28 2.33
C GLY A 47 -5.08 -6.38 1.59
N GLN A 48 -5.40 -5.08 1.54
CA GLN A 48 -4.82 -4.15 0.58
C GLN A 48 -3.37 -3.71 0.87
N GLY A 49 -2.85 -4.02 2.07
CA GLY A 49 -1.47 -3.74 2.46
C GLY A 49 -0.45 -4.75 1.93
N ALA A 50 -0.79 -6.05 2.00
CA ALA A 50 0.11 -7.10 1.54
C ALA A 50 0.32 -7.06 0.01
N GLU A 51 -0.70 -6.62 -0.75
CA GLU A 51 -0.57 -6.41 -2.19
C GLU A 51 0.32 -5.21 -2.54
N ASN A 52 0.25 -4.11 -1.79
CA ASN A 52 1.12 -2.95 -2.04
C ASN A 52 2.59 -3.29 -1.75
N GLU A 53 2.86 -4.04 -0.68
CA GLU A 53 4.22 -4.53 -0.40
C GLU A 53 4.70 -5.54 -1.45
N ALA A 54 3.86 -6.49 -1.84
CA ALA A 54 4.22 -7.50 -2.85
C ALA A 54 4.38 -6.91 -4.26
N ALA A 55 3.55 -5.93 -4.64
CA ALA A 55 3.68 -5.19 -5.90
C ALA A 55 4.97 -4.38 -5.90
N ALA A 56 5.30 -3.76 -4.76
CA ALA A 56 6.54 -3.04 -4.58
C ALA A 56 7.76 -3.98 -4.63
N GLU A 57 7.68 -5.20 -4.10
CA GLU A 57 8.80 -6.15 -4.19
C GLU A 57 8.99 -6.75 -5.60
N ALA A 58 7.91 -6.86 -6.39
CA ALA A 58 7.96 -7.40 -7.76
C ALA A 58 8.50 -6.40 -8.79
N GLU A 59 8.29 -5.11 -8.57
CA GLU A 59 8.73 -4.02 -9.43
C GLU A 59 9.98 -3.38 -8.79
N GLY A 60 11.17 -3.53 -9.38
CA GLY A 60 12.40 -2.98 -8.79
C GLY A 60 12.28 -1.50 -8.41
N LEU A 61 12.06 -1.24 -7.12
CA LEU A 61 11.65 0.07 -6.61
C LEU A 61 12.73 1.13 -6.81
N ALA A 62 12.27 2.34 -7.08
CA ALA A 62 13.16 3.49 -7.09
C ALA A 62 13.67 3.75 -5.66
N THR A 63 14.98 3.95 -5.55
CA THR A 63 15.60 4.39 -4.31
C THR A 63 15.60 5.91 -4.24
N TYR A 64 15.09 6.45 -3.15
CA TYR A 64 15.04 7.87 -2.87
C TYR A 64 16.00 8.24 -1.75
N THR A 65 16.74 9.32 -1.94
CA THR A 65 17.46 9.99 -0.84
C THR A 65 16.53 11.00 -0.16
N LEU A 66 16.84 11.37 1.08
CA LEU A 66 16.10 12.42 1.79
C LEU A 66 16.07 13.75 1.00
N ASP A 67 17.13 14.10 0.29
CA ASP A 67 17.18 15.32 -0.51
C ASP A 67 16.28 15.26 -1.75
N GLN A 68 16.14 14.08 -2.37
CA GLN A 68 15.16 13.87 -3.44
C GLN A 68 13.74 13.90 -2.90
N LEU A 69 13.49 13.29 -1.74
CA LEU A 69 12.17 13.25 -1.12
C LEU A 69 11.64 14.67 -0.86
N ARG A 70 12.51 15.60 -0.44
CA ARG A 70 12.17 17.01 -0.17
C ARG A 70 11.55 17.75 -1.35
N MET A 71 11.77 17.30 -2.58
CA MET A 71 11.15 17.90 -3.77
C MET A 71 9.64 17.62 -3.83
N TYR A 72 9.16 16.58 -3.13
CA TYR A 72 7.78 16.11 -3.12
C TYR A 72 7.03 16.53 -1.85
N ASP A 73 7.30 17.73 -1.33
CA ASP A 73 6.68 18.28 -0.11
C ASP A 73 5.24 18.80 -0.31
N GLY A 74 4.69 18.62 -1.52
CA GLY A 74 3.38 19.10 -1.92
C GLY A 74 3.28 20.61 -2.14
N SER A 75 4.40 21.32 -2.32
CA SER A 75 4.42 22.72 -2.75
C SER A 75 4.09 22.90 -4.23
N ASP A 76 4.37 21.89 -5.04
CA ASP A 76 4.00 21.84 -6.46
C ASP A 76 2.76 20.95 -6.62
N GLU A 77 1.70 21.50 -7.20
CA GLU A 77 0.43 20.78 -7.42
C GLU A 77 0.50 19.79 -8.59
N GLU A 78 1.51 19.91 -9.47
CA GLU A 78 1.73 18.99 -10.59
C GLU A 78 2.56 17.77 -10.19
N MET A 79 3.20 17.80 -9.02
CA MET A 79 4.02 16.70 -8.50
C MET A 79 3.27 15.87 -7.45
N PRO A 80 3.57 14.57 -7.32
CA PRO A 80 3.03 13.75 -6.25
C PRO A 80 3.55 14.21 -4.89
N ILE A 81 2.80 13.91 -3.84
CA ILE A 81 3.19 14.16 -2.46
C ILE A 81 3.74 12.86 -1.90
N LEU A 82 5.03 12.83 -1.56
CA LEU A 82 5.68 11.62 -1.05
C LEU A 82 6.03 11.78 0.43
N LEU A 83 6.01 10.69 1.18
CA LEU A 83 6.60 10.62 2.53
C LEU A 83 7.20 9.25 2.78
N ALA A 84 8.14 9.16 3.72
CA ALA A 84 8.77 7.89 4.07
C ALA A 84 8.34 7.39 5.45
N VAL A 85 7.92 6.12 5.51
CA VAL A 85 7.52 5.41 6.73
C VAL A 85 8.19 4.03 6.75
N GLY A 86 8.98 3.77 7.79
CA GLY A 86 9.70 2.50 7.98
C GLY A 86 10.64 2.18 6.83
N GLY A 87 11.33 3.18 6.27
CA GLY A 87 12.20 3.00 5.10
C GLY A 87 11.48 2.83 3.76
N LYS A 88 10.15 2.81 3.70
CA LYS A 88 9.37 2.75 2.45
C LYS A 88 8.84 4.13 2.09
N VAL A 89 8.91 4.48 0.80
CA VAL A 89 8.37 5.73 0.26
C VAL A 89 6.95 5.50 -0.25
N LEU A 90 6.01 6.28 0.27
CA LEU A 90 4.60 6.19 -0.04
C LEU A 90 4.13 7.41 -0.82
N ASP A 91 3.30 7.18 -1.84
CA ASP A 91 2.58 8.26 -2.51
C ASP A 91 1.29 8.57 -1.75
N VAL A 92 1.27 9.73 -1.10
CA VAL A 92 0.16 10.22 -0.29
C VAL A 92 -0.63 11.32 -0.98
N THR A 93 -0.56 11.40 -2.31
CA THR A 93 -1.27 12.40 -3.12
C THR A 93 -2.79 12.32 -2.94
N GLU A 94 -3.37 11.11 -2.82
CA GLU A 94 -4.80 10.94 -2.48
C GLU A 94 -5.15 11.54 -1.10
N GLY A 95 -4.15 11.66 -0.23
CA GLY A 95 -4.21 12.31 1.07
C GLY A 95 -3.96 13.82 1.04
N ALA A 96 -3.97 14.49 -0.12
CA ALA A 96 -3.64 15.92 -0.24
C ALA A 96 -4.39 16.85 0.74
N LYS A 97 -5.62 16.52 1.14
CA LYS A 97 -6.36 17.26 2.19
C LYS A 97 -5.62 17.35 3.54
N PHE A 98 -4.66 16.44 3.79
CA PHE A 98 -3.85 16.33 4.99
C PHE A 98 -2.40 16.77 4.77
N TYR A 99 -1.80 16.38 3.65
CA TYR A 99 -0.35 16.49 3.42
C TYR A 99 0.04 17.62 2.46
N ALA A 100 -0.90 18.20 1.68
CA ALA A 100 -0.58 19.30 0.77
C ALA A 100 -0.10 20.54 1.51
N LYS A 101 0.54 21.47 0.79
CA LYS A 101 1.08 22.70 1.38
C LYS A 101 0.05 23.44 2.23
N GLY A 102 0.44 23.79 3.45
CA GLY A 102 -0.41 24.52 4.40
C GLY A 102 -1.49 23.69 5.09
N LYS A 103 -1.51 22.37 4.91
CA LYS A 103 -2.37 21.45 5.68
C LYS A 103 -1.71 20.95 6.96
N SER A 104 -2.51 20.41 7.88
CA SER A 104 -2.08 20.07 9.24
C SER A 104 -0.93 19.07 9.32
N TYR A 105 -0.80 18.18 8.33
CA TYR A 105 0.22 17.14 8.29
C TYR A 105 1.28 17.38 7.20
N ASN A 106 1.32 18.58 6.61
CA ASN A 106 2.28 18.91 5.54
C ASN A 106 3.74 18.75 5.97
N GLN A 107 4.04 18.92 7.26
CA GLN A 107 5.38 18.69 7.80
C GLN A 107 5.94 17.28 7.60
N PHE A 108 5.09 16.30 7.29
CA PHE A 108 5.49 14.93 6.98
C PHE A 108 5.75 14.72 5.48
N ALA A 109 5.29 15.63 4.62
CA ALA A 109 5.53 15.55 3.19
C ALA A 109 6.99 15.85 2.87
N GLY A 110 7.55 15.08 1.95
CA GLY A 110 8.93 15.18 1.47
C GLY A 110 10.01 14.83 2.50
N THR A 111 9.67 14.07 3.55
CA THR A 111 10.64 13.62 4.56
C THR A 111 10.29 12.24 5.12
N ALA A 112 11.21 11.65 5.89
CA ALA A 112 10.94 10.51 6.74
C ALA A 112 10.29 10.95 8.05
N CYS A 113 9.22 10.27 8.44
CA CYS A 113 8.40 10.66 9.59
C CYS A 113 7.98 9.48 10.49
N THR A 114 8.62 8.33 10.34
CA THR A 114 8.34 7.09 11.09
C THR A 114 8.25 7.28 12.59
N ARG A 115 9.22 8.00 13.17
CA ARG A 115 9.25 8.33 14.60
C ARG A 115 8.04 9.19 14.99
N ALA A 116 7.81 10.27 14.25
CA ALA A 116 6.71 11.19 14.51
C ALA A 116 5.35 10.49 14.46
N LEU A 117 5.17 9.57 13.51
CA LEU A 117 3.96 8.76 13.38
C LEU A 117 3.76 7.81 14.57
N ALA A 118 4.81 7.09 14.98
CA ALA A 118 4.74 6.19 16.13
C ALA A 118 4.50 6.92 17.48
N LEU A 119 4.94 8.17 17.57
CA LEU A 119 4.69 9.04 18.74
C LEU A 119 3.38 9.81 18.64
N GLY A 120 2.73 9.87 17.48
CA GLY A 120 1.60 10.75 17.22
C GLY A 120 1.95 12.24 17.38
N SER A 121 3.20 12.62 17.08
CA SER A 121 3.74 13.95 17.34
C SER A 121 3.82 14.79 16.07
N LEU A 122 3.46 16.07 16.19
CA LEU A 122 3.63 17.09 15.14
C LEU A 122 4.85 18.00 15.42
N LYS A 123 5.71 17.63 16.35
CA LYS A 123 6.91 18.41 16.66
C LYS A 123 8.00 18.13 15.64
N LYS A 124 8.72 19.17 15.21
CA LYS A 124 9.79 19.04 14.21
C LYS A 124 10.93 18.15 14.69
N GLU A 125 11.17 18.13 15.99
CA GLU A 125 12.21 17.34 16.64
C GLU A 125 11.93 15.84 16.56
N ASP A 126 10.66 15.45 16.42
CA ASP A 126 10.23 14.05 16.32
C ASP A 126 10.15 13.58 14.85
N ILE A 127 10.34 14.47 13.86
CA ILE A 127 10.30 14.13 12.44
C ILE A 127 11.64 13.51 12.02
N SER A 128 11.72 12.19 12.20
CA SER A 128 12.86 11.38 11.80
C SER A 128 12.44 9.94 11.49
N ASP A 129 13.37 9.18 10.90
CA ASP A 129 13.24 7.73 10.77
C ASP A 129 13.84 6.96 11.97
N ASP A 130 14.56 7.67 12.86
CA ASP A 130 15.22 7.05 14.01
C ASP A 130 14.24 6.60 15.10
N THR A 131 14.18 5.28 15.29
CA THR A 131 13.37 4.57 16.28
C THR A 131 14.22 3.70 17.22
N SER A 132 15.53 3.92 17.25
CA SER A 132 16.50 3.09 17.99
C SER A 132 16.30 3.11 19.51
N ASP A 133 15.62 4.14 20.02
CA ASP A 133 15.30 4.34 21.44
C ASP A 133 13.92 3.79 21.85
N PHE A 134 13.17 3.19 20.93
CA PHE A 134 11.85 2.64 21.22
C PHE A 134 11.93 1.31 21.97
N ASP A 135 11.02 1.11 22.92
CA ASP A 135 10.83 -0.16 23.61
C ASP A 135 9.99 -1.12 22.76
N ASP A 136 10.00 -2.42 23.12
CA ASP A 136 9.29 -3.47 22.36
C ASP A 136 7.80 -3.16 22.17
N LYS A 137 7.17 -2.51 23.15
CA LYS A 137 5.78 -2.10 23.04
C LYS A 137 5.58 -1.03 21.96
N LYS A 138 6.44 0.00 21.94
CA LYS A 138 6.37 1.07 20.95
C LYS A 138 6.74 0.56 19.55
N LEU A 139 7.67 -0.38 19.44
CA LEU A 139 7.97 -1.04 18.16
C LEU A 139 6.76 -1.79 17.60
N LYS A 140 5.99 -2.47 18.45
CA LYS A 140 4.75 -3.11 18.02
C LYS A 140 3.69 -2.11 17.55
N GLU A 141 3.51 -1.00 18.27
CA GLU A 141 2.61 0.08 17.85
C GLU A 141 3.06 0.70 16.51
N LEU A 142 4.38 0.78 16.28
CA LEU A 142 4.96 1.22 15.02
C LEU A 142 4.66 0.24 13.89
N ASP A 143 4.76 -1.07 14.11
CA ASP A 143 4.42 -2.08 13.10
C ASP A 143 2.96 -1.95 12.64
N GLU A 144 2.02 -1.85 13.58
CA GLU A 144 0.60 -1.61 13.27
C GLU A 144 0.39 -0.29 12.51
N THR A 145 1.17 0.75 12.85
CA THR A 145 1.12 2.04 12.15
C THR A 145 1.64 1.93 10.71
N LYS A 146 2.75 1.22 10.48
CA LYS A 146 3.30 1.00 9.14
C LYS A 146 2.29 0.28 8.24
N GLU A 147 1.72 -0.83 8.74
CA GLU A 147 0.73 -1.62 8.00
C GLU A 147 -0.48 -0.77 7.57
N PHE A 148 -0.99 0.08 8.47
CA PHE A 148 -2.08 1.00 8.13
C PHE A 148 -1.72 1.94 6.97
N TYR A 149 -0.49 2.45 6.94
CA TYR A 149 -0.05 3.34 5.87
C TYR A 149 0.21 2.58 4.56
N TYR A 150 0.76 1.36 4.63
CA TYR A 150 1.02 0.53 3.46
C TYR A 150 -0.27 0.00 2.83
N GLU A 151 -1.32 -0.24 3.62
CA GLU A 151 -2.65 -0.57 3.09
C GLU A 151 -3.30 0.62 2.40
N LYS A 152 -3.11 1.81 2.96
CA LYS A 152 -3.82 3.01 2.51
C LYS A 152 -3.17 3.70 1.32
N TYR A 153 -1.86 3.59 1.17
CA TYR A 153 -1.10 4.32 0.17
C TYR A 153 -0.15 3.38 -0.58
N PRO A 154 -0.03 3.56 -1.91
CA PRO A 154 0.88 2.74 -2.70
C PRO A 154 2.33 3.05 -2.33
N ILE A 155 3.13 1.99 -2.24
CA ILE A 155 4.58 2.07 -2.06
C ILE A 155 5.20 2.30 -3.44
N VAL A 156 5.94 3.40 -3.59
CA VAL A 156 6.57 3.82 -4.85
C VAL A 156 8.08 3.74 -4.81
N GLY A 157 8.66 3.47 -3.65
CA GLY A 157 10.11 3.46 -3.49
C GLY A 157 10.58 3.00 -2.12
N GLU A 158 11.90 3.01 -1.95
CA GLU A 158 12.58 2.82 -0.67
C GLU A 158 13.49 4.00 -0.37
N LEU A 159 13.67 4.29 0.91
CA LEU A 159 14.55 5.34 1.40
C LEU A 159 15.98 4.77 1.58
N ALA A 160 16.96 5.42 0.95
CA ALA A 160 18.39 5.10 1.08
C ALA A 160 19.03 5.63 2.37
#